data_AF-A0AAZ1XNJ2-F1
#
_entry.id   AF-A0AAZ1XNJ2-F1
#
_cell.length_a   1.000
_cell.length_b   1.000
_cell.length_c   1.000
_cell.angle_alpha   90.00
_cell.angle_beta   90.00
_cell.angle_gamma   90.00
#
_symmetry.space_group_name_H-M   'P 1'
#
loop_
_entity.id
_entity.type
_entity.pdbx_description
1 polymer ?
#
loop_
_entity_poly.entity_id
_entity_poly.type
_entity_poly.pdbx_seq_one_letter_code
_entity_poly.pdbx_strand_id
1 'polypeptide(L)'
;MIVISSWFSCGLPLTAGAALLLDDLKMCIKYFAFALLWFPGVLHAQSTTQACDAPTLDGGFFAPKQETYSHGTKLSYTCNEGRQLAMKGWWATSTCHNGKWSHQPQCIGKSCKYMNACSVPPKIPHAVIVHQDYQEVFAAGSEVQYECEDGYTAEGAHNKKSVCTQGSWTQGPTCTEYTMIIYLHSLTSIPVQSCGARPYIENAVIVEEGPMYLKYQCNRYYKLAGPEAVSCYSDAHWSKLPTCEEAFCVVDPARYMREGETKPFPCTTKDYYINVRCTNRRIFLSTCKYINDLFIF
;
A
#
# COMPACT_ATOMS: atom_id res chain seq x y z
N MET A 1 9.01 15.47 -40.55
CA MET A 1 7.60 15.20 -40.91
C MET A 1 6.76 16.33 -40.33
N ILE A 2 6.67 17.46 -41.06
CA ILE A 2 5.45 17.96 -41.74
C ILE A 2 4.27 18.01 -40.75
N VAL A 3 4.05 19.05 -39.92
CA VAL A 3 3.76 20.49 -40.16
C VAL A 3 2.51 20.72 -41.03
N ILE A 4 1.41 21.11 -40.37
CA ILE A 4 0.21 21.67 -41.02
C ILE A 4 0.21 23.18 -40.79
N SER A 5 0.41 23.91 -41.87
CA SER A 5 0.24 25.35 -42.11
C SER A 5 -0.20 25.43 -43.59
N SER A 6 -1.13 26.23 -44.11
CA SER A 6 -1.61 27.57 -43.77
C SER A 6 -2.90 27.85 -44.58
N TRP A 7 -3.80 28.63 -43.98
CA TRP A 7 -4.46 29.84 -44.51
C TRP A 7 -5.08 29.86 -45.92
N PHE A 8 -6.39 30.18 -45.97
CA PHE A 8 -6.92 31.20 -46.87
C PHE A 8 -7.88 32.12 -46.11
N SER A 9 -7.56 33.41 -46.13
CA SER A 9 -8.27 34.51 -45.51
C SER A 9 -9.44 34.99 -46.37
N CYS A 10 -10.52 35.42 -45.75
CA CYS A 10 -11.39 36.46 -46.33
C CYS A 10 -11.99 37.26 -45.17
N GLY A 11 -11.42 38.44 -44.93
CA GLY A 11 -12.02 39.45 -44.06
C GLY A 11 -12.72 40.51 -44.90
N LEU A 12 -13.77 41.11 -44.34
CA LEU A 12 -14.21 42.51 -44.51
C LEU A 12 -15.40 42.74 -43.54
N PRO A 13 -15.67 43.99 -43.12
CA PRO A 13 -15.53 44.35 -41.71
C PRO A 13 -16.83 44.85 -41.08
N LEU A 14 -16.70 45.05 -39.76
CA LEU A 14 -17.59 45.68 -38.79
C LEU A 14 -18.36 46.91 -39.30
N THR A 15 -19.66 46.95 -39.05
CA THR A 15 -20.35 48.11 -38.45
C THR A 15 -21.57 47.67 -37.65
N ALA A 16 -21.72 48.26 -36.47
CA ALA A 16 -22.81 48.09 -35.52
C ALA A 16 -24.17 48.52 -36.10
N GLY A 17 -25.26 47.94 -35.58
CA GLY A 17 -26.60 48.47 -35.81
C GLY A 17 -27.72 47.45 -35.59
N ALA A 18 -28.47 47.69 -34.53
CA ALA A 18 -29.65 46.99 -34.05
C ALA A 18 -30.72 46.54 -35.07
N ALA A 19 -31.50 45.56 -34.60
CA ALA A 19 -32.95 45.40 -34.74
C ALA A 19 -33.54 44.63 -35.94
N LEU A 20 -34.07 43.44 -35.57
CA LEU A 20 -35.47 42.99 -35.76
C LEU A 20 -36.03 42.62 -37.15
N LEU A 21 -36.58 41.38 -37.15
CA LEU A 21 -37.76 40.84 -37.88
C LEU A 21 -37.58 40.57 -39.39
N LEU A 22 -37.66 39.31 -39.84
CA LEU A 22 -38.85 38.49 -40.19
C LEU A 22 -39.73 39.13 -41.29
N ASP A 23 -40.12 38.29 -42.26
CA ASP A 23 -40.81 38.53 -43.54
C ASP A 23 -39.83 38.66 -44.74
N ASP A 24 -39.96 37.97 -45.88
CA ASP A 24 -40.97 37.00 -46.31
C ASP A 24 -40.44 36.25 -47.55
N LEU A 25 -40.51 34.92 -47.47
CA LEU A 25 -41.01 34.01 -48.49
C LEU A 25 -41.14 34.52 -49.96
N LYS A 26 -40.22 34.13 -50.85
CA LYS A 26 -40.60 33.68 -52.22
C LYS A 26 -39.45 33.06 -53.01
N MET A 27 -39.80 31.94 -53.64
CA MET A 27 -39.15 31.32 -54.80
C MET A 27 -37.87 30.53 -54.56
N CYS A 28 -38.03 29.25 -54.23
CA CYS A 28 -37.30 28.20 -54.96
C CYS A 28 -38.07 26.86 -55.02
N ILE A 29 -39.41 26.92 -55.02
CA ILE A 29 -40.24 25.84 -55.57
C ILE A 29 -40.28 26.06 -57.08
N LYS A 30 -39.26 25.62 -57.82
CA LYS A 30 -39.36 25.46 -59.28
C LYS A 30 -38.27 24.63 -59.97
N TYR A 31 -37.45 23.88 -59.23
CA TYR A 31 -36.60 22.85 -59.83
C TYR A 31 -36.73 21.53 -59.07
N PHE A 32 -37.97 21.04 -59.03
CA PHE A 32 -38.24 19.61 -58.90
C PHE A 32 -37.93 18.95 -60.24
N ALA A 33 -37.36 17.74 -60.16
CA ALA A 33 -37.04 16.84 -61.25
C ALA A 33 -35.87 17.26 -62.14
N PHE A 34 -34.65 16.86 -61.75
CA PHE A 34 -33.73 16.10 -62.60
C PHE A 34 -32.63 15.49 -61.71
N ALA A 35 -32.19 14.28 -62.06
CA ALA A 35 -31.15 13.47 -61.41
C ALA A 35 -31.58 12.63 -60.18
N LEU A 36 -32.65 11.85 -60.36
CA LEU A 36 -32.99 10.64 -59.61
C LEU A 36 -32.06 9.43 -59.92
N LEU A 37 -30.77 9.62 -60.18
CA LEU A 37 -29.86 8.52 -60.54
C LEU A 37 -28.40 8.81 -60.15
N TRP A 38 -28.09 9.01 -58.87
CA TRP A 38 -26.73 8.78 -58.34
C TRP A 38 -26.67 8.85 -56.79
N PHE A 39 -27.45 8.02 -56.11
CA PHE A 39 -27.09 7.52 -54.77
C PHE A 39 -27.62 6.10 -54.64
N PRO A 40 -26.82 5.06 -54.90
CA PRO A 40 -27.19 3.71 -54.49
C PRO A 40 -27.26 3.72 -52.97
N GLY A 41 -28.47 3.55 -52.44
CA GLY A 41 -28.74 3.21 -51.04
C GLY A 41 -28.07 4.11 -50.01
N VAL A 42 -28.85 5.00 -49.40
CA VAL A 42 -28.67 5.24 -47.97
C VAL A 42 -28.94 3.90 -47.30
N LEU A 43 -27.91 3.06 -47.19
CA LEU A 43 -27.82 2.09 -46.11
C LEU A 43 -27.90 2.96 -44.86
N HIS A 44 -29.10 3.01 -44.28
CA HIS A 44 -29.15 3.23 -42.85
C HIS A 44 -28.20 2.19 -42.27
N ALA A 45 -27.03 2.64 -41.81
CA ALA A 45 -26.25 1.89 -40.86
C ALA A 45 -27.11 1.84 -39.60
N GLN A 46 -28.14 1.00 -39.60
CA GLN A 46 -28.72 0.49 -38.38
C GLN A 46 -27.59 -0.32 -37.79
N SER A 47 -26.80 0.33 -36.92
CA SER A 47 -26.02 -0.38 -35.94
C SER A 47 -27.00 -1.35 -35.28
N THR A 48 -26.90 -2.63 -35.62
CA THR A 48 -27.81 -3.66 -35.10
C THR A 48 -27.50 -3.78 -33.62
N THR A 49 -28.17 -2.97 -32.81
CA THR A 49 -28.00 -2.99 -31.36
C THR A 49 -28.54 -4.33 -30.87
N GLN A 50 -27.63 -5.18 -30.38
CA GLN A 50 -27.99 -6.53 -29.95
C GLN A 50 -28.84 -6.46 -28.68
N ALA A 51 -29.91 -7.25 -28.64
CA ALA A 51 -30.75 -7.41 -27.46
C ALA A 51 -30.07 -8.32 -26.42
N CYS A 52 -30.32 -8.08 -25.15
CA CYS A 52 -29.85 -8.92 -24.05
C CYS A 52 -30.88 -10.00 -23.72
N ASP A 53 -30.42 -11.22 -23.44
CA ASP A 53 -31.28 -12.29 -22.94
C ASP A 53 -31.67 -12.06 -21.47
N ALA A 54 -32.78 -12.67 -21.07
CA ALA A 54 -33.23 -12.67 -19.68
C ALA A 54 -32.18 -13.25 -18.73
N PRO A 55 -31.84 -12.56 -17.64
CA PRO A 55 -30.86 -13.06 -16.67
C PRO A 55 -31.43 -14.19 -15.83
N THR A 56 -30.59 -15.18 -15.52
CA THR A 56 -30.93 -16.27 -14.60
C THR A 56 -30.68 -15.84 -13.15
N LEU A 57 -31.74 -15.57 -12.39
CA LEU A 57 -31.66 -15.32 -10.95
C LEU A 57 -32.04 -16.58 -10.17
N ASP A 58 -31.06 -17.16 -9.48
CA ASP A 58 -31.32 -18.20 -8.49
C ASP A 58 -31.74 -17.54 -7.16
N GLY A 59 -33.04 -17.59 -6.85
CA GLY A 59 -33.62 -17.03 -5.62
C GLY A 59 -33.75 -15.50 -5.61
N GLY A 60 -34.43 -14.94 -6.60
CA GLY A 60 -34.78 -13.52 -6.68
C GLY A 60 -35.84 -13.23 -7.74
N PHE A 61 -36.18 -11.95 -7.91
CA PHE A 61 -37.16 -11.48 -8.90
C PHE A 61 -36.64 -10.26 -9.64
N PHE A 62 -37.04 -10.10 -10.90
CA PHE A 62 -36.69 -8.96 -11.74
C PHE A 62 -37.90 -8.42 -12.52
N ALA A 63 -37.84 -7.13 -12.85
CA ALA A 63 -38.86 -6.41 -13.61
C ALA A 63 -38.21 -5.38 -14.57
N PRO A 64 -38.73 -5.23 -15.80
CA PRO A 64 -39.85 -5.98 -16.38
C PRO A 64 -39.44 -7.42 -16.71
N LYS A 65 -40.39 -8.36 -16.70
CA LYS A 65 -40.14 -9.77 -17.06
C LYS A 65 -40.33 -9.94 -18.58
N GLN A 66 -39.24 -10.14 -19.31
CA GLN A 66 -39.21 -10.34 -20.75
C GLN A 66 -38.19 -11.43 -21.07
N GLU A 67 -38.33 -12.09 -22.23
CA GLU A 67 -37.33 -13.06 -22.68
C GLU A 67 -36.08 -12.37 -23.25
N THR A 68 -36.27 -11.21 -23.88
CA THR A 68 -35.22 -10.40 -24.50
C THR A 68 -35.45 -8.91 -24.26
N TYR A 69 -34.37 -8.16 -24.08
CA TYR A 69 -34.37 -6.75 -23.73
C TYR A 69 -33.62 -5.94 -24.77
N SER A 70 -34.25 -4.92 -25.37
CA SER A 70 -33.58 -4.06 -26.34
C SER A 70 -32.48 -3.22 -25.69
N HIS A 71 -31.50 -2.80 -26.49
CA HIS A 71 -30.44 -1.92 -26.02
C HIS A 71 -31.00 -0.66 -25.34
N GLY A 72 -30.40 -0.29 -24.20
CA GLY A 72 -30.82 0.82 -23.35
C GLY A 72 -31.89 0.44 -22.32
N THR A 73 -32.50 -0.75 -22.41
CA THR A 73 -33.49 -1.19 -21.43
C THR A 73 -32.87 -1.39 -20.05
N LYS A 74 -33.57 -0.89 -19.03
CA LYS A 74 -33.20 -1.03 -17.62
C LYS A 74 -34.04 -2.13 -16.97
N LEU A 75 -33.37 -3.03 -16.29
CA LEU A 75 -33.95 -4.13 -15.54
C LEU A 75 -33.66 -3.94 -14.06
N SER A 76 -34.71 -3.86 -13.25
CA SER A 76 -34.58 -3.81 -11.79
C SER A 76 -34.75 -5.20 -11.19
N TYR A 77 -33.95 -5.56 -10.19
CA TYR A 77 -33.99 -6.87 -9.56
C TYR A 77 -33.71 -6.84 -8.05
N THR A 78 -34.23 -7.84 -7.35
CA THR A 78 -34.10 -8.04 -5.90
C THR A 78 -33.98 -9.54 -5.58
N CYS A 79 -33.56 -9.87 -4.36
CA CYS A 79 -33.28 -11.24 -3.92
C CYS A 79 -34.25 -11.70 -2.83
N ASN A 80 -34.53 -13.00 -2.82
CA ASN A 80 -35.41 -13.63 -1.84
C ASN A 80 -34.77 -13.67 -0.44
N GLU A 81 -35.61 -13.92 0.57
CA GLU A 81 -35.15 -14.08 1.95
C GLU A 81 -34.08 -15.18 2.07
N GLY A 82 -33.00 -14.88 2.79
CA GLY A 82 -31.82 -15.76 2.89
C GLY A 82 -30.75 -15.53 1.83
N ARG A 83 -31.05 -14.73 0.80
CA ARG A 83 -30.08 -14.26 -0.21
C ARG A 83 -29.96 -12.73 -0.19
N GLN A 84 -28.92 -12.22 -0.84
CA GLN A 84 -28.68 -10.79 -0.99
C GLN A 84 -28.08 -10.47 -2.35
N LEU A 85 -28.16 -9.19 -2.71
CA LEU A 85 -27.55 -8.68 -3.92
C LEU A 85 -26.04 -8.81 -3.88
N ALA A 86 -25.47 -8.86 -5.07
CA ALA A 86 -24.05 -8.73 -5.27
C ALA A 86 -23.48 -7.32 -4.94
N MET A 87 -24.27 -6.43 -4.35
CA MET A 87 -23.99 -5.03 -4.13
C MET A 87 -24.56 -4.60 -2.79
N LYS A 88 -24.17 -3.41 -2.34
CA LYS A 88 -24.88 -2.72 -1.26
C LYS A 88 -26.26 -2.25 -1.74
N GLY A 89 -27.33 -2.67 -1.06
CA GLY A 89 -28.71 -2.27 -1.35
C GLY A 89 -29.69 -3.45 -1.26
N TRP A 90 -30.99 -3.16 -1.30
CA TRP A 90 -32.06 -4.19 -1.30
C TRP A 90 -32.63 -4.47 -2.70
N TRP A 91 -32.39 -3.57 -3.66
CA TRP A 91 -32.68 -3.73 -5.10
C TRP A 91 -31.54 -3.10 -5.91
N ALA A 92 -31.39 -3.52 -7.16
CA ALA A 92 -30.41 -2.98 -8.11
C ALA A 92 -31.03 -2.88 -9.52
N THR A 93 -30.39 -2.11 -10.40
CA THR A 93 -30.84 -1.93 -11.79
C THR A 93 -29.70 -2.16 -12.77
N SER A 94 -29.84 -3.13 -13.66
CA SER A 94 -28.89 -3.40 -14.75
C SER A 94 -29.41 -2.85 -16.07
N THR A 95 -28.52 -2.34 -16.93
CA THR A 95 -28.89 -1.74 -18.22
C THR A 95 -28.32 -2.58 -19.36
N CYS A 96 -29.12 -2.87 -20.39
CA CYS A 96 -28.68 -3.64 -21.55
C CYS A 96 -27.85 -2.77 -22.51
N HIS A 97 -26.57 -3.10 -22.68
CA HIS A 97 -25.65 -2.46 -23.61
C HIS A 97 -25.21 -3.45 -24.69
N ASN A 98 -25.79 -3.35 -25.89
CA ASN A 98 -25.44 -4.15 -27.07
C ASN A 98 -25.23 -5.65 -26.75
N GLY A 99 -26.28 -6.30 -26.24
CA GLY A 99 -26.28 -7.73 -25.92
C GLY A 99 -25.66 -8.10 -24.57
N LYS A 100 -25.11 -7.14 -23.82
CA LYS A 100 -24.53 -7.37 -22.49
C LYS A 100 -25.17 -6.49 -21.43
N TRP A 101 -25.48 -7.08 -20.28
CA TRP A 101 -25.92 -6.33 -19.11
C TRP A 101 -24.75 -5.52 -18.51
N SER A 102 -25.02 -4.28 -18.06
CA SER A 102 -24.02 -3.41 -17.41
C SER A 102 -23.37 -4.08 -16.19
N HIS A 103 -24.13 -4.92 -15.50
CA HIS A 103 -23.65 -5.90 -14.54
C HIS A 103 -24.58 -7.11 -14.55
N GLN A 104 -24.02 -8.32 -14.37
CA GLN A 104 -24.82 -9.55 -14.35
C GLN A 104 -25.75 -9.55 -13.12
N PRO A 105 -27.08 -9.59 -13.29
CA PRO A 105 -28.00 -9.71 -12.16
C PRO A 105 -27.79 -11.07 -11.50
N GLN A 106 -27.42 -11.08 -10.22
CA GLN A 106 -27.17 -12.29 -9.44
C GLN A 106 -27.57 -12.10 -7.98
N CYS A 107 -28.16 -13.16 -7.41
CA CYS A 107 -28.46 -13.28 -5.99
C CYS A 107 -27.51 -14.31 -5.38
N ILE A 108 -26.86 -13.94 -4.27
CA ILE A 108 -25.92 -14.84 -3.60
C ILE A 108 -26.32 -15.08 -2.15
N GLY A 109 -25.89 -16.20 -1.58
CA GLY A 109 -26.17 -16.53 -0.18
C GLY A 109 -25.63 -15.45 0.77
N LYS A 110 -26.36 -15.17 1.86
CA LYS A 110 -25.93 -14.22 2.89
C LYS A 110 -24.53 -14.51 3.44
N SER A 111 -24.10 -15.79 3.43
CA SER A 111 -22.76 -16.22 3.85
C SER A 111 -21.63 -15.86 2.87
N CYS A 112 -21.94 -15.60 1.59
CA CYS A 112 -20.95 -15.45 0.53
C CYS A 112 -20.61 -13.99 0.19
N LYS A 113 -21.17 -12.99 0.88
CA LYS A 113 -20.84 -11.58 0.68
C LYS A 113 -20.63 -10.78 1.97
N TYR A 114 -19.45 -10.19 2.06
CA TYR A 114 -19.19 -8.87 2.68
C TYR A 114 -19.21 -8.66 4.18
N MET A 115 -19.25 -9.67 5.05
CA MET A 115 -19.17 -9.30 6.47
C MET A 115 -17.83 -8.69 6.86
N ASN A 116 -16.74 -8.89 6.10
CA ASN A 116 -15.41 -8.41 6.51
C ASN A 116 -14.46 -8.01 5.35
N ALA A 117 -14.93 -7.95 4.10
CA ALA A 117 -14.08 -7.60 2.94
C ALA A 117 -13.94 -6.08 2.80
N CYS A 118 -12.75 -5.61 2.44
CA CYS A 118 -12.45 -4.18 2.32
C CYS A 118 -12.53 -3.71 0.86
N SER A 119 -12.84 -2.43 0.68
CA SER A 119 -12.68 -1.75 -0.61
C SER A 119 -11.20 -1.49 -0.91
N VAL A 120 -10.92 -0.76 -1.99
CA VAL A 120 -9.58 -0.20 -2.29
C VAL A 120 -8.95 0.42 -1.03
N PRO A 121 -7.66 0.14 -0.73
CA PRO A 121 -6.94 0.72 0.39
C PRO A 121 -6.92 2.25 0.36
N PRO A 122 -6.82 2.91 1.53
CA PRO A 122 -6.75 4.36 1.60
C PRO A 122 -5.52 4.89 0.87
N LYS A 123 -5.68 6.03 0.18
CA LYS A 123 -4.56 6.76 -0.41
C LYS A 123 -3.83 7.53 0.69
N ILE A 124 -2.55 7.27 0.85
CA ILE A 124 -1.68 7.95 1.80
C ILE A 124 -0.83 8.97 1.02
N PRO A 125 -0.77 10.24 1.44
CA PRO A 125 0.10 11.23 0.79
C PRO A 125 1.56 10.79 0.82
N HIS A 126 2.26 10.96 -0.30
CA HIS A 126 3.67 10.59 -0.45
C HIS A 126 3.97 9.12 -0.17
N ALA A 127 3.01 8.24 -0.44
CA ALA A 127 3.19 6.81 -0.32
C ALA A 127 2.55 6.07 -1.50
N VAL A 128 3.19 4.98 -1.90
CA VAL A 128 2.74 4.06 -2.93
C VAL A 128 2.54 2.68 -2.34
N ILE A 129 1.56 1.94 -2.86
CA ILE A 129 1.39 0.52 -2.51
C ILE A 129 2.34 -0.28 -3.39
N VAL A 130 3.12 -1.16 -2.77
CA VAL A 130 4.12 -1.99 -3.45
C VAL A 130 3.77 -3.47 -3.36
N HIS A 131 4.30 -4.25 -4.30
CA HIS A 131 4.12 -5.70 -4.38
C HIS A 131 2.66 -6.18 -4.49
N GLN A 132 1.78 -5.33 -5.03
CA GLN A 132 0.36 -5.65 -5.16
C GLN A 132 -0.27 -4.99 -6.38
N ASP A 133 -0.97 -5.79 -7.18
CA ASP A 133 -1.75 -5.30 -8.31
C ASP A 133 -3.06 -4.63 -7.86
N TYR A 134 -3.58 -3.74 -8.71
CA TYR A 134 -4.86 -3.07 -8.45
C TYR A 134 -6.01 -4.07 -8.35
N GLN A 135 -6.79 -3.95 -7.29
CA GLN A 135 -8.01 -4.72 -7.06
C GLN A 135 -9.09 -3.81 -6.46
N GLU A 136 -10.35 -4.05 -6.82
CA GLU A 136 -11.47 -3.26 -6.29
C GLU A 136 -11.94 -3.76 -4.90
N VAL A 137 -11.69 -5.04 -4.59
CA VAL A 137 -12.18 -5.71 -3.38
C VAL A 137 -11.09 -6.63 -2.80
N PHE A 138 -10.89 -6.52 -1.48
CA PHE A 138 -9.91 -7.29 -0.72
C PHE A 138 -10.59 -8.16 0.33
N ALA A 139 -10.12 -9.40 0.47
CA ALA A 139 -10.66 -10.31 1.48
C ALA A 139 -10.30 -9.83 2.91
N ALA A 140 -11.09 -10.26 3.88
CA ALA A 140 -10.73 -10.05 5.29
C ALA A 140 -9.38 -10.72 5.59
N GLY A 141 -8.48 -10.00 6.25
CA GLY A 141 -7.11 -10.42 6.50
C GLY A 141 -6.14 -10.16 5.36
N SER A 142 -6.59 -9.60 4.21
CA SER A 142 -5.68 -9.11 3.18
C SER A 142 -4.78 -8.01 3.74
N GLU A 143 -3.52 -8.03 3.32
CA GLU A 143 -2.51 -7.06 3.73
C GLU A 143 -1.99 -6.32 2.50
N VAL A 144 -1.78 -5.02 2.65
CA VAL A 144 -1.09 -4.18 1.66
C VAL A 144 0.12 -3.52 2.32
N GLN A 145 1.19 -3.36 1.54
CA GLN A 145 2.42 -2.71 2.00
C GLN A 145 2.55 -1.33 1.36
N TYR A 146 2.78 -0.31 2.20
CA TYR A 146 3.06 1.04 1.75
C TYR A 146 4.55 1.33 1.84
N GLU A 147 5.06 1.97 0.80
CA GLU A 147 6.41 2.52 0.69
C GLU A 147 6.29 4.04 0.49
N CYS A 148 7.05 4.82 1.26
CA CYS A 148 7.05 6.27 1.10
C CYS A 148 7.85 6.67 -0.15
N GLU A 149 7.40 7.73 -0.84
CA GLU A 149 8.09 8.31 -1.97
C GLU A 149 9.47 8.87 -1.59
N ASP A 150 10.36 9.02 -2.57
CA ASP A 150 11.69 9.57 -2.37
C ASP A 150 11.64 10.93 -1.66
N GLY A 151 12.45 11.08 -0.60
CA GLY A 151 12.47 12.28 0.24
C GLY A 151 11.47 12.25 1.40
N TYR A 152 10.66 11.21 1.52
CA TYR A 152 9.75 10.98 2.67
C TYR A 152 10.11 9.68 3.39
N THR A 153 9.81 9.61 4.69
CA THR A 153 9.94 8.37 5.47
C THR A 153 8.78 8.22 6.44
N ALA A 154 8.43 6.98 6.75
CA ALA A 154 7.44 6.67 7.76
C ALA A 154 8.01 6.86 9.16
N GLU A 155 7.20 7.30 10.12
CA GLU A 155 7.58 7.35 11.53
C GLU A 155 7.79 5.91 12.06
N GLY A 156 9.06 5.52 12.29
CA GLY A 156 9.47 4.16 12.68
C GLY A 156 10.24 3.40 11.59
N ALA A 157 10.09 2.07 11.55
CA ALA A 157 10.78 1.21 10.58
C ALA A 157 10.36 1.51 9.12
N HIS A 158 11.24 1.17 8.18
CA HIS A 158 10.97 1.24 6.74
C HIS A 158 9.83 0.28 6.36
N ASN A 159 8.80 0.83 5.72
CA ASN A 159 7.60 0.15 5.23
C ASN A 159 6.60 -0.24 6.32
N LYS A 160 5.33 0.17 6.14
CA LYS A 160 4.24 -0.24 7.03
C LYS A 160 3.13 -0.94 6.26
N LYS A 161 2.54 -1.91 6.95
CA LYS A 161 1.48 -2.77 6.46
C LYS A 161 0.13 -2.22 6.93
N SER A 162 -0.86 -2.26 6.05
CA SER A 162 -2.26 -2.06 6.43
C SER A 162 -3.01 -3.36 6.18
N VAL A 163 -3.84 -3.77 7.13
CA VAL A 163 -4.55 -5.04 7.12
C VAL A 163 -6.05 -4.75 7.02
N CYS A 164 -6.74 -5.50 6.17
CA CYS A 164 -8.18 -5.47 6.07
C CYS A 164 -8.80 -6.21 7.26
N THR A 165 -9.43 -5.46 8.17
CA THR A 165 -10.08 -6.00 9.37
C THR A 165 -11.55 -5.60 9.38
N GLN A 166 -12.44 -6.59 9.33
CA GLN A 166 -13.89 -6.38 9.43
C GLN A 166 -14.45 -5.33 8.45
N GLY A 167 -13.94 -5.34 7.21
CA GLY A 167 -14.38 -4.42 6.16
C GLY A 167 -13.78 -3.02 6.23
N SER A 168 -12.85 -2.76 7.15
CA SER A 168 -12.07 -1.52 7.23
C SER A 168 -10.56 -1.79 7.24
N TRP A 169 -9.80 -0.93 6.60
CA TRP A 169 -8.33 -0.98 6.65
C TRP A 169 -7.81 -0.45 7.98
N THR A 170 -6.81 -1.09 8.55
CA THR A 170 -6.06 -0.52 9.68
C THR A 170 -5.32 0.74 9.25
N GLN A 171 -4.99 1.61 10.20
CA GLN A 171 -4.23 2.83 9.93
C GLN A 171 -2.90 2.48 9.24
N GLY A 172 -2.63 3.10 8.09
CA GLY A 172 -1.36 2.98 7.37
C GLY A 172 -0.30 3.96 7.91
N PRO A 173 0.90 3.99 7.32
CA PRO A 173 1.95 4.92 7.74
C PRO A 173 1.58 6.38 7.46
N THR A 174 2.19 7.28 8.24
CA THR A 174 2.29 8.69 7.86
C THR A 174 3.68 8.90 7.27
N CYS A 175 3.77 9.31 6.00
CA CYS A 175 5.03 9.66 5.35
C CYS A 175 5.33 11.14 5.59
N THR A 176 6.45 11.44 6.23
CA THR A 176 6.90 12.80 6.53
C THR A 176 8.19 13.11 5.77
N GLU A 177 8.31 14.35 5.31
CA GLU A 177 9.48 14.78 4.53
C GLU A 177 10.75 14.70 5.40
N TYR A 178 11.83 14.20 4.82
CA TYR A 178 13.12 14.00 5.50
C TYR A 178 13.64 15.32 6.11
N THR A 179 13.49 16.43 5.40
CA THR A 179 13.87 17.77 5.85
C THR A 179 13.03 18.22 7.07
N MET A 180 11.75 17.88 7.11
CA MET A 180 10.86 18.17 8.24
C MET A 180 11.16 17.28 9.45
N ILE A 181 11.59 16.03 9.27
CA ILE A 181 12.07 15.19 10.37
C ILE A 181 13.39 15.73 10.92
N ILE A 182 14.32 16.13 10.04
CA ILE A 182 15.54 16.81 10.45
C ILE A 182 15.19 18.08 11.21
N TYR A 183 14.24 18.89 10.74
CA TYR A 183 13.81 20.11 11.42
C TYR A 183 13.18 19.81 12.79
N LEU A 184 12.26 18.85 12.90
CA LEU A 184 11.60 18.47 14.15
C LEU A 184 12.58 17.85 15.16
N HIS A 185 13.50 17.00 14.71
CA HIS A 185 14.62 16.53 15.53
C HIS A 185 15.57 17.68 15.86
N SER A 186 15.79 18.63 14.94
CA SER A 186 16.62 19.83 15.13
C SER A 186 15.99 20.89 16.05
N LEU A 187 14.68 20.84 16.31
CA LEU A 187 14.03 21.69 17.31
C LEU A 187 14.34 21.22 18.74
N THR A 188 14.66 19.94 18.90
CA THR A 188 14.95 19.33 20.22
C THR A 188 16.41 18.96 20.38
N SER A 189 17.16 18.76 19.31
CA SER A 189 18.57 18.38 19.31
C SER A 189 19.43 19.27 18.43
N ILE A 190 20.68 19.49 18.83
CA ILE A 190 21.65 20.31 18.11
C ILE A 190 22.79 19.43 17.59
N PRO A 191 23.63 19.94 16.67
CA PRO A 191 24.77 19.18 16.19
C PRO A 191 25.70 18.76 17.33
N VAL A 192 26.25 17.54 17.24
CA VAL A 192 27.21 16.97 18.20
C VAL A 192 28.39 17.92 18.47
N GLN A 193 28.86 18.63 17.43
CA GLN A 193 29.96 19.60 17.52
C GLN A 193 29.59 20.87 18.29
N SER A 194 28.31 21.21 18.32
CA SER A 194 27.78 22.34 19.08
C SER A 194 27.40 21.93 20.51
N CYS A 195 27.54 20.65 20.84
CA CYS A 195 27.38 20.15 22.19
C CYS A 195 28.65 20.38 23.02
N GLY A 196 28.53 20.25 24.35
CA GLY A 196 29.68 20.29 25.25
C GLY A 196 30.64 19.10 25.09
N ALA A 197 31.44 18.84 26.14
CA ALA A 197 32.36 17.71 26.14
C ALA A 197 31.62 16.39 25.87
N ARG A 198 32.23 15.50 25.08
CA ARG A 198 31.66 14.18 24.76
C ARG A 198 31.53 13.33 26.03
N PRO A 199 30.41 12.63 26.25
CA PRO A 199 30.24 11.80 27.42
C PRO A 199 31.23 10.64 27.41
N TYR A 200 31.97 10.48 28.50
CA TYR A 200 32.78 9.31 28.73
C TYR A 200 31.91 8.21 29.35
N ILE A 201 31.95 7.02 28.76
CA ILE A 201 31.24 5.84 29.25
C ILE A 201 32.29 4.77 29.52
N GLU A 202 32.37 4.33 30.78
CA GLU A 202 33.32 3.30 31.19
C GLU A 202 33.06 1.99 30.44
N ASN A 203 34.14 1.34 30.00
CA ASN A 203 34.09 0.13 29.18
C ASN A 203 33.32 0.29 27.86
N ALA A 204 33.26 1.48 27.28
CA ALA A 204 32.66 1.72 25.97
C ALA A 204 33.55 2.54 25.04
N VAL A 205 33.32 2.40 23.74
CA VAL A 205 33.94 3.21 22.69
C VAL A 205 32.86 3.78 21.77
N ILE A 206 33.07 4.98 21.25
CA ILE A 206 32.20 5.57 20.23
C ILE A 206 32.49 4.88 18.89
N VAL A 207 31.47 4.33 18.26
CA VAL A 207 31.59 3.60 16.99
C VAL A 207 30.95 4.31 15.81
N GLU A 208 30.01 5.22 16.08
CA GLU A 208 29.33 6.00 15.06
C GLU A 208 29.06 7.41 15.60
N GLU A 209 29.37 8.41 14.78
CA GLU A 209 29.07 9.81 15.04
C GLU A 209 28.15 10.32 13.94
N GLY A 210 26.87 10.44 14.27
CA GLY A 210 25.89 11.09 13.42
C GLY A 210 25.91 12.61 13.62
N PRO A 211 25.20 13.37 12.78
CA PRO A 211 25.14 14.83 12.92
C PRO A 211 24.59 15.28 14.29
N MET A 212 23.70 14.48 14.90
CA MET A 212 22.95 14.84 16.10
C MET A 212 23.04 13.81 17.23
N TYR A 213 23.79 12.71 17.04
CA TYR A 213 23.88 11.62 18.01
C TYR A 213 25.23 10.91 17.97
N LEU A 214 25.54 10.21 19.07
CA LEU A 214 26.69 9.31 19.22
C LEU A 214 26.20 7.90 19.52
N LYS A 215 26.76 6.87 18.86
CA LYS A 215 26.54 5.47 19.25
C LYS A 215 27.76 4.89 19.92
N TYR A 216 27.50 4.12 20.97
CA TYR A 216 28.53 3.48 21.78
C TYR A 216 28.46 1.96 21.62
N GLN A 217 29.63 1.34 21.60
CA GLN A 217 29.79 -0.10 21.70
C GLN A 217 30.55 -0.42 22.98
N CYS A 218 30.01 -1.35 23.77
CA CYS A 218 30.70 -1.84 24.95
C CYS A 218 31.91 -2.71 24.58
N ASN A 219 32.94 -2.63 25.42
CA ASN A 219 34.11 -3.49 25.38
C ASN A 219 33.71 -4.97 25.55
N ARG A 220 34.65 -5.84 25.21
CA ARG A 220 34.46 -7.29 25.34
C ARG A 220 34.03 -7.65 26.76
N TYR A 221 33.07 -8.58 26.87
CA TYR A 221 32.48 -9.05 28.14
C TYR A 221 31.47 -8.11 28.79
N TYR A 222 31.21 -6.94 28.21
CA TYR A 222 30.16 -6.04 28.66
C TYR A 222 29.02 -5.99 27.64
N LYS A 223 27.81 -5.66 28.13
CA LYS A 223 26.61 -5.46 27.32
C LYS A 223 26.05 -4.08 27.60
N LEU A 224 25.61 -3.42 26.54
CA LEU A 224 24.99 -2.10 26.62
C LEU A 224 23.64 -2.21 27.34
N ALA A 225 23.48 -1.45 28.41
CA ALA A 225 22.24 -1.26 29.13
C ALA A 225 21.82 0.20 28.99
N GLY A 226 20.63 0.44 28.44
CA GLY A 226 20.13 1.78 28.15
C GLY A 226 20.05 2.07 26.65
N PRO A 227 20.07 3.35 26.24
CA PRO A 227 19.83 3.75 24.86
C PRO A 227 21.01 3.40 23.94
N GLU A 228 20.70 2.99 22.71
CA GLU A 228 21.70 2.65 21.69
C GLU A 228 22.41 3.88 21.11
N ALA A 229 21.73 5.03 21.10
CA ALA A 229 22.27 6.31 20.65
C ALA A 229 22.04 7.41 21.70
N VAL A 230 23.03 8.28 21.84
CA VAL A 230 23.01 9.45 22.73
C VAL A 230 22.92 10.70 21.87
N SER A 231 21.79 11.39 21.92
CA SER A 231 21.56 12.67 21.24
C SER A 231 21.97 13.87 22.11
N CYS A 232 22.35 14.98 21.48
CA CYS A 232 22.56 16.26 22.17
C CYS A 232 21.33 17.14 22.03
N TYR A 233 20.70 17.53 23.13
CA TYR A 233 19.50 18.36 23.12
C TYR A 233 19.80 19.85 22.92
N SER A 234 18.76 20.63 22.59
CA SER A 234 18.85 22.05 22.26
C SER A 234 19.28 22.94 23.43
N ASP A 235 19.18 22.44 24.66
CA ASP A 235 19.75 23.02 25.87
C ASP A 235 21.25 22.69 26.06
N ALA A 236 21.89 22.10 25.05
CA ALA A 236 23.27 21.63 25.04
C ALA A 236 23.60 20.54 26.07
N HIS A 237 22.60 19.79 26.52
CA HIS A 237 22.79 18.61 27.37
C HIS A 237 22.65 17.31 26.58
N TRP A 238 23.47 16.33 26.94
CA TRP A 238 23.34 14.99 26.40
C TRP A 238 22.09 14.31 26.97
N SER A 239 21.40 13.57 26.11
CA SER A 239 20.35 12.64 26.51
C SER A 239 20.88 11.57 27.48
N LYS A 240 19.97 10.75 28.02
CA LYS A 240 20.32 9.69 28.97
C LYS A 240 21.46 8.84 28.42
N LEU A 241 22.53 8.68 29.21
CA LEU A 241 23.68 7.88 28.81
C LEU A 241 23.42 6.39 29.05
N PRO A 242 23.90 5.50 28.17
CA PRO A 242 23.93 4.07 28.45
C PRO A 242 25.05 3.72 29.44
N THR A 243 24.95 2.52 30.00
CA THR A 243 25.96 1.92 30.86
C THR A 243 26.38 0.56 30.31
N CYS A 244 27.65 0.22 30.43
CA CYS A 244 28.15 -1.10 30.04
C CYS A 244 28.13 -2.02 31.27
N GLU A 245 27.21 -2.96 31.29
CA GLU A 245 27.06 -3.93 32.38
C GLU A 245 27.80 -5.22 32.06
N GLU A 246 28.36 -5.85 33.09
CA GLU A 246 29.06 -7.13 32.94
C GLU A 246 28.11 -8.21 32.41
N ALA A 247 28.49 -8.82 31.29
CA ALA A 247 27.72 -9.82 30.57
C ALA A 247 28.63 -10.99 30.18
N PHE A 248 29.20 -11.65 31.19
CA PHE A 248 30.03 -12.83 31.04
C PHE A 248 29.75 -13.85 32.13
N CYS A 249 30.15 -15.10 31.87
CA CYS A 249 30.15 -16.20 32.82
C CYS A 249 31.59 -16.56 33.17
N VAL A 250 31.83 -16.82 34.45
CA VAL A 250 33.10 -17.37 34.93
C VAL A 250 32.99 -18.89 34.85
N VAL A 251 33.86 -19.52 34.05
CA VAL A 251 33.95 -20.99 33.97
C VAL A 251 35.01 -21.51 34.93
N ASP A 252 36.11 -20.78 35.03
CA ASP A 252 37.26 -21.01 35.90
C ASP A 252 37.89 -19.63 36.18
N PRO A 253 38.54 -19.35 37.33
CA PRO A 253 39.27 -18.11 37.59
C PRO A 253 40.13 -17.52 36.46
N ALA A 254 40.60 -18.32 35.49
CA ALA A 254 41.32 -17.84 34.31
C ALA A 254 40.52 -17.84 33.00
N ARG A 255 39.26 -18.30 33.00
CA ARG A 255 38.46 -18.53 31.79
C ARG A 255 37.05 -17.96 31.89
N TYR A 256 36.81 -16.96 31.05
CA TYR A 256 35.52 -16.27 30.92
C TYR A 256 34.84 -16.60 29.60
N MET A 257 33.51 -16.59 29.61
CA MET A 257 32.67 -16.78 28.43
C MET A 257 31.74 -15.58 28.27
N ARG A 258 31.61 -15.04 27.06
CA ARG A 258 30.67 -13.93 26.81
C ARG A 258 29.24 -14.43 26.87
N GLU A 259 28.32 -13.53 27.22
CA GLU A 259 26.88 -13.79 27.10
C GLU A 259 26.52 -14.32 25.71
N GLY A 260 25.80 -15.43 25.65
CA GLY A 260 25.43 -16.12 24.41
C GLY A 260 26.52 -17.03 23.81
N GLU A 261 27.77 -16.98 24.30
CA GLU A 261 28.81 -17.91 23.80
C GLU A 261 28.50 -19.35 24.22
N THR A 262 28.75 -20.27 23.29
CA THR A 262 28.82 -21.71 23.55
C THR A 262 30.21 -22.20 23.18
N LYS A 263 30.88 -22.90 24.10
CA LYS A 263 32.22 -23.46 23.88
C LYS A 263 32.26 -24.93 24.31
N PRO A 264 32.98 -25.78 23.59
CA PRO A 264 33.20 -27.16 24.00
C PRO A 264 34.28 -27.26 25.09
N PHE A 265 34.08 -28.18 26.01
CA PHE A 265 35.03 -28.55 27.07
C PHE A 265 35.16 -30.07 27.14
N PRO A 266 36.33 -30.63 27.51
CA PRO A 266 36.50 -32.07 27.62
C PRO A 266 35.71 -32.64 28.80
N CYS A 267 35.11 -33.81 28.61
CA CYS A 267 34.53 -34.60 29.71
C CYS A 267 35.60 -35.48 30.38
N THR A 268 35.28 -36.05 31.55
CA THR A 268 36.15 -37.00 32.25
C THR A 268 36.43 -38.26 31.42
N THR A 269 35.50 -38.64 30.53
CA THR A 269 35.69 -39.75 29.59
C THR A 269 36.46 -39.27 28.38
N LYS A 270 37.50 -40.02 28.00
CA LYS A 270 38.34 -39.73 26.82
C LYS A 270 37.49 -39.63 25.56
N ASP A 271 37.78 -38.66 24.70
CA ASP A 271 37.11 -38.42 23.42
C ASP A 271 35.63 -38.00 23.53
N TYR A 272 35.21 -37.52 24.70
CA TYR A 272 33.90 -36.88 24.90
C TYR A 272 34.04 -35.39 25.23
N TYR A 273 33.12 -34.58 24.74
CA TYR A 273 33.03 -33.15 25.01
C TYR A 273 31.64 -32.74 25.50
N ILE A 274 31.59 -31.64 26.23
CA ILE A 274 30.38 -30.99 26.73
C ILE A 274 30.34 -29.56 26.18
N ASN A 275 29.16 -29.12 25.73
CA ASN A 275 28.96 -27.73 25.36
C ASN A 275 28.54 -26.95 26.60
N VAL A 276 29.35 -25.97 26.97
CA VAL A 276 29.02 -25.00 28.01
C VAL A 276 28.53 -23.74 27.32
N ARG A 277 27.32 -23.30 27.67
CA ARG A 277 26.75 -22.03 27.19
C ARG A 277 26.68 -21.03 28.32
N CYS A 278 26.96 -19.76 28.02
CA CYS A 278 26.74 -18.66 28.95
C CYS A 278 25.40 -17.99 28.64
N THR A 279 24.50 -17.94 29.61
CA THR A 279 23.21 -17.24 29.48
C THR A 279 22.84 -16.57 30.79
N ASN A 280 22.52 -15.27 30.75
CA ASN A 280 22.23 -14.41 31.89
C ASN A 280 23.28 -14.54 33.00
N ARG A 281 24.57 -14.49 32.65
CA ARG A 281 25.71 -14.68 33.57
C ARG A 281 25.76 -16.05 34.27
N ARG A 282 25.00 -17.04 33.81
CA ARG A 282 25.01 -18.41 34.32
C ARG A 282 25.51 -19.37 33.26
N ILE A 283 26.31 -20.35 33.69
CA ILE A 283 26.74 -21.45 32.84
C ILE A 283 25.63 -22.51 32.77
N PHE A 284 25.37 -23.03 31.59
CA PHE A 284 24.55 -24.22 31.39
C PHE A 284 25.36 -25.26 30.64
N LEU A 285 25.24 -26.50 31.07
CA LEU A 285 26.01 -27.62 30.52
C LEU A 285 25.07 -28.53 29.73
N SER A 286 25.52 -29.00 28.56
CA SER A 286 24.83 -30.04 27.81
C SER A 286 25.13 -31.43 28.37
N THR A 287 24.61 -32.49 27.74
CA THR A 287 25.15 -33.84 27.95
C THR A 287 26.50 -33.99 27.25
N CYS A 288 27.35 -34.89 27.75
CA CYS A 288 28.60 -35.28 27.09
C CYS A 288 28.28 -36.01 25.78
N LYS A 289 28.96 -35.62 24.70
CA LYS A 289 28.85 -36.21 23.36
C LYS A 289 30.21 -36.68 22.87
N TYR A 290 30.22 -37.67 21.99
CA TYR A 290 31.45 -38.22 21.44
C TYR A 290 32.04 -37.29 20.37
N ILE A 291 33.36 -37.10 20.36
CA ILE A 291 34.02 -36.07 19.54
C ILE A 291 33.87 -36.30 18.03
N ASN A 292 33.66 -37.54 17.58
CA ASN A 292 33.47 -37.85 16.16
C ASN A 292 32.09 -37.48 15.62
N ASP A 293 31.15 -37.03 16.47
CA ASP A 293 29.88 -36.44 16.02
C ASP A 293 30.07 -35.06 15.35
N LEU A 294 31.28 -34.48 15.38
CA LEU A 294 31.65 -33.21 14.74
C LEU A 294 31.98 -33.33 13.24
N PHE A 295 32.16 -34.54 12.69
CA PHE A 295 32.63 -34.77 11.31
C PHE A 295 31.58 -35.40 10.38
N ILE A 296 30.30 -35.33 10.72
CA ILE A 296 29.22 -35.67 9.78
C ILE A 296 28.60 -34.37 9.27
N PHE A 297 29.28 -33.67 8.35
CA PHE A 297 28.72 -32.78 7.32
C PHE A 297 29.80 -32.47 6.28
#